data_AF-A0AAE1WSF9-F1
#
_entry.id   AF-A0AAE1WSF9-F1
#
_cell.length_a   1.000
_cell.length_b   1.000
_cell.length_c   1.000
_cell.angle_alpha   90.00
_cell.angle_beta   90.00
_cell.angle_gamma   90.00
#
_symmetry.space_group_name_H-M   'P 1'
#
loop_
_entity.id
_entity.type
_entity.pdbx_description
1 polymer ?
#
loop_
_entity_poly.entity_id
_entity_poly.type
_entity_poly.pdbx_seq_one_letter_code
_entity_poly.pdbx_strand_id
1 'polypeptide(L)' 'METLFHFIISSLKSGRSSVLLDVILELLQPVISLQETSNKDLSNLAKAAFELLKWRVFGEPHLRKIVPIILSLANDPN' A
#
# COMPACT_ATOMS: atom_id res chain seq x y z
N MET A 1 -2.15 -12.41 -4.87
CA MET A 1 -2.34 -10.96 -4.64
C MET A 1 -3.51 -10.66 -3.71
N GLU A 2 -4.67 -11.32 -3.83
CA GLU A 2 -5.82 -11.08 -2.94
C GLU A 2 -5.52 -11.29 -1.44
N THR A 3 -4.89 -12.42 -1.08
CA THR A 3 -4.48 -12.69 0.31
C THR A 3 -3.60 -11.60 0.89
N LEU A 4 -2.72 -11.01 0.06
CA LEU A 4 -1.83 -9.94 0.45
C LEU A 4 -2.61 -8.65 0.74
N PHE A 5 -3.58 -8.30 -0.11
CA PHE A 5 -4.45 -7.16 0.18
C PHE A 5 -5.32 -7.38 1.41
N HIS A 6 -5.86 -8.57 1.61
CA HIS A 6 -6.59 -8.91 2.82
C HIS A 6 -5.70 -8.79 4.07
N PHE A 7 -4.43 -9.21 3.99
CA PHE A 7 -3.46 -9.01 5.06
C PHE A 7 -3.21 -7.52 5.34
N ILE A 8 -2.96 -6.70 4.31
CA ILE A 8 -2.74 -5.26 4.46
C ILE A 8 -3.97 -4.60 5.10
N ILE A 9 -5.15 -4.83 4.54
CA ILE A 9 -6.42 -4.23 5.00
C ILE A 9 -6.71 -4.64 6.44
N SER A 10 -6.58 -5.92 6.78
CA SER A 10 -6.85 -6.42 8.13
C SER A 10 -5.84 -5.86 9.13
N SER A 11 -4.56 -5.82 8.75
CA SER A 11 -3.50 -5.20 9.55
C SER A 11 -3.79 -3.73 9.81
N LEU A 12 -4.14 -2.96 8.77
CA LEU A 12 -4.44 -1.53 8.87
C LEU A 12 -5.69 -1.25 9.72
N LYS A 13 -6.75 -2.04 9.56
CA LYS A 13 -8.00 -1.89 10.34
C LYS A 13 -7.85 -2.29 11.81
N SER A 14 -6.93 -3.20 12.13
CA SER A 14 -6.73 -3.68 13.52
C SER A 14 -6.18 -2.62 14.49
N GLY A 15 -5.67 -1.50 13.98
CA GLY A 15 -4.98 -0.48 14.78
C GLY A 15 -3.59 -0.89 15.28
N ARG A 16 -3.15 -2.15 15.07
CA ARG A 16 -1.85 -2.69 15.52
C ARG A 16 -0.79 -2.74 14.43
N SER A 17 -1.03 -2.11 13.28
CA SER A 17 -0.09 -2.14 12.15
C SER A 17 1.14 -1.26 12.31
N SER A 18 1.34 -0.59 13.45
CA SER A 18 2.61 0.12 13.73
C SER A 18 3.82 -0.81 13.64
N VAL A 19 3.69 -2.06 14.13
CA VAL A 19 4.75 -3.08 14.08
C VAL A 19 4.93 -3.66 12.67
N LEU A 20 3.86 -3.67 11.87
CA LEU A 20 3.86 -4.21 10.51
C LEU A 20 4.08 -3.13 9.45
N LEU A 21 4.34 -1.89 9.86
CA LEU A 21 4.36 -0.77 8.93
C LEU A 21 5.46 -0.96 7.90
N ASP A 22 6.69 -1.28 8.32
CA ASP A 22 7.81 -1.56 7.41
C ASP A 22 7.47 -2.63 6.36
N VAL A 23 6.82 -3.73 6.76
CA VAL A 23 6.38 -4.78 5.84
C VAL A 23 5.33 -4.24 4.86
N ILE A 24 4.36 -3.45 5.34
CA ILE A 24 3.32 -2.85 4.49
C ILE A 24 3.94 -1.86 3.49
N LEU A 25 5.02 -1.16 3.86
CA LEU A 25 5.73 -0.23 2.96
C LEU A 25 6.45 -0.95 1.83
N GLU A 26 7.03 -2.12 2.08
CA GLU A 26 7.61 -2.95 1.04
C GLU A 26 6.55 -3.48 0.05
N LEU A 27 5.29 -3.50 0.47
CA LEU A 27 4.15 -3.90 -0.34
C LEU A 27 3.44 -2.71 -1.03
N LEU A 28 4.03 -1.52 -1.02
CA LEU A 28 3.41 -0.33 -1.60
C LEU A 28 3.30 -0.39 -3.13
N GLN A 29 4.29 -0.99 -3.81
CA GLN A 29 4.28 -1.16 -5.26
C GLN A 29 3.00 -1.87 -5.74
N PRO A 30 2.67 -3.11 -5.30
CA PRO A 30 1.47 -3.77 -5.79
C PRO A 30 0.18 -3.06 -5.39
N VAL A 31 0.17 -2.32 -4.26
CA VAL A 31 -0.98 -1.48 -3.90
C VAL A 31 -1.18 -0.37 -4.91
N ILE A 32 -0.11 0.29 -5.37
CA ILE A 32 -0.21 1.39 -6.33
C ILE A 32 -0.50 0.88 -7.75
N SER A 33 0.28 -0.09 -8.24
CA SER A 33 0.20 -0.57 -9.63
C SER A 33 -1.09 -1.33 -9.95
N LEU A 34 -1.75 -1.95 -8.96
CA LEU A 34 -2.94 -2.77 -9.20
C LEU A 34 -4.27 -2.04 -9.00
N GLN A 35 -4.27 -0.73 -8.73
CA GLN A 35 -5.52 0.03 -8.55
C GLN A 35 -6.40 0.06 -9.80
N GLU A 36 -5.80 0.02 -11.00
CA GLU A 36 -6.51 0.11 -12.29
C GLU A 36 -6.36 -1.15 -13.16
N THR A 37 -6.18 -2.31 -12.53
CA THR A 37 -6.12 -3.59 -13.25
C THR A 37 -7.49 -4.05 -13.78
N SER A 38 -7.50 -4.86 -14.84
CA SER A 38 -8.72 -5.42 -15.45
C SER A 38 -9.47 -6.38 -14.52
N ASN A 39 -8.78 -6.98 -13.54
CA ASN A 39 -9.41 -7.78 -12.51
C ASN A 39 -10.08 -6.86 -11.47
N LYS A 40 -11.42 -6.79 -11.53
CA LYS A 40 -12.23 -5.91 -10.68
C LYS A 40 -12.04 -6.17 -9.18
N ASP A 41 -11.96 -7.43 -8.76
CA ASP A 41 -11.83 -7.77 -7.34
C ASP A 41 -10.47 -7.32 -6.79
N LEU A 42 -9.39 -7.58 -7.54
CA LEU A 42 -8.06 -7.10 -7.21
C LEU A 42 -7.96 -5.58 -7.23
N SER A 43 -8.53 -4.92 -8.23
CA SER A 43 -8.61 -3.44 -8.31
C SER A 43 -9.30 -2.87 -7.09
N ASN A 44 -10.45 -3.44 -6.70
CA ASN A 44 -11.20 -2.99 -5.52
C ASN A 44 -10.41 -3.17 -4.23
N LEU A 45 -9.72 -4.31 -4.07
CA LEU A 45 -8.86 -4.58 -2.91
C LEU A 45 -7.66 -3.63 -2.85
N ALA A 46 -7.01 -3.36 -3.99
CA ALA A 46 -5.89 -2.42 -4.08
C ALA A 46 -6.32 -0.99 -3.70
N LYS A 47 -7.45 -0.51 -4.26
CA LYS A 47 -8.04 0.79 -3.93
C LYS A 47 -8.42 0.89 -2.45
N ALA A 48 -9.01 -0.15 -1.87
CA ALA A 48 -9.33 -0.18 -0.45
C ALA A 48 -8.09 -0.14 0.46
N ALA A 49 -7.03 -0.87 0.09
CA ALA A 49 -5.76 -0.82 0.81
C ALA A 49 -5.11 0.56 0.70
N PHE A 50 -5.12 1.18 -0.49
CA PHE A 50 -4.56 2.50 -0.73
C PHE A 50 -5.29 3.59 0.07
N GLU A 51 -6.62 3.58 0.10
CA GLU A 51 -7.39 4.51 0.91
C GLU A 51 -7.03 4.40 2.40
N LEU A 52 -6.96 3.19 2.95
CA LEU A 52 -6.56 3.01 4.34
C LEU A 52 -5.15 3.52 4.63
N LEU A 53 -4.22 3.46 3.66
CA LEU A 53 -2.86 3.96 3.79
C LEU A 53 -2.79 5.49 3.75
N LYS A 54 -3.60 6.14 2.90
CA LYS A 54 -3.65 7.62 2.79
C LYS A 54 -3.97 8.30 4.12
N TRP A 55 -4.82 7.68 4.94
CA TRP A 55 -5.25 8.23 6.23
C TRP A 55 -4.27 7.96 7.37
N ARG A 56 -3.07 7.44 7.10
CA ARG A 56 -2.07 7.09 8.13
C ARG A 56 -1.04 8.20 8.28
N VAL A 57 -0.68 8.45 9.54
CA VAL A 57 0.48 9.27 9.88
C VAL A 57 1.72 8.39 9.81
N PHE A 58 2.65 8.74 8.93
CA PHE A 58 3.95 8.10 8.82
C PHE A 58 5.01 8.95 9.54
N GLY A 59 5.79 8.31 10.42
CA GLY A 59 6.96 8.95 11.02
C GLY A 59 8.08 9.20 10.00
N GLU A 60 9.01 10.10 10.31
CA GLU A 60 10.14 10.47 9.44
C GLU A 60 10.92 9.27 8.86
N PRO A 61 11.25 8.21 9.63
CA PRO A 61 12.00 7.09 9.09
C PRO A 61 11.25 6.35 7.97
N HIS A 62 9.93 6.27 8.10
CA HIS A 62 9.07 5.64 7.10
C HIS A 62 8.96 6.52 5.85
N LEU A 63 8.77 7.83 6.03
CA LEU A 63 8.70 8.79 4.91
C LEU A 63 9.97 8.76 4.06
N ARG A 64 11.14 8.70 4.69
CA ARG A 64 12.43 8.61 4.01
C ARG A 64 12.54 7.38 3.11
N LYS A 65 11.90 6.26 3.49
CA LYS A 65 11.83 5.03 2.67
C LYS A 65 10.77 5.12 1.56
N ILE A 66 9.61 5.69 1.86
CA ILE A 66 8.44 5.68 0.97
C ILE A 66 8.58 6.64 -0.19
N VAL A 67 9.10 7.85 0.06
CA VAL A 67 9.15 8.91 -0.96
C VAL A 67 9.92 8.48 -2.20
N PRO A 68 11.13 7.88 -2.10
CA PRO A 68 11.83 7.34 -3.27
C PRO A 68 11.02 6.27 -4.03
N ILE A 69 10.31 5.40 -3.32
CA ILE A 69 9.48 4.35 -3.93
C ILE A 69 8.36 4.99 -4.74
N ILE A 70 7.61 5.92 -4.15
CA ILE A 70 6.53 6.63 -4.85
C ILE A 70 7.06 7.40 -6.06
N LEU A 71 8.19 8.11 -5.92
CA LEU A 71 8.82 8.82 -7.03
C LEU A 71 9.25 7.86 -8.14
N SER A 72 9.78 6.68 -7.79
CA SER A 72 10.14 5.67 -8.80
C SER A 72 8.92 5.14 -9.55
N LEU A 73 7.81 4.91 -8.84
CA LEU A 73 6.55 4.44 -9.44
C LEU A 73 5.85 5.51 -10.27
N ALA A 74 5.94 6.79 -9.87
CA ALA A 74 5.38 7.90 -10.62
C ALA A 74 6.12 8.18 -11.95
N ASN A 75 7.40 7.77 -12.02
CA ASN A 75 8.19 7.84 -13.24
C ASN A 75 8.18 6.53 -14.03
N ASP A 76 7.43 5.52 -13.59
CA ASP A 76 7.25 4.29 -14.34
C ASP A 76 6.42 4.61 -15.59
N PRO A 77 6.94 4.34 -16.81
CA PRO A 77 6.25 4.66 -18.06
C PRO A 77 5.07 3.72 -18.38
N ASN A 78 4.78 2.73 -17.51
CA ASN A 78 3.63 1.83 -17.65
C ASN A 78 2.29 2.50 -17.36
#